data_AF-A0AAA9RRW9-F1
#
_entry.id   AF-A0AAA9RRW9-F1
#
_cell.length_a   1.000
_cell.length_b   1.000
_cell.length_c   1.000
_cell.angle_alpha   90.00
_cell.angle_beta   90.00
_cell.angle_gamma   90.00
#
_symmetry.space_group_name_H-M   'P 1'
#
loop_
_entity.id
_entity.type
_entity.pdbx_description
1 polymer ?
#
loop_
_entity_poly.entity_id
_entity_poly.type
_entity_poly.pdbx_seq_one_letter_code
_entity_poly.pdbx_strand_id
1 'polypeptide(L)'
;MPQWEHMNRRRKFLLASVLALQNSSFIYPSCQKCFSRIILVSKRSNCPKCGSTGEAENAIYRYKLSLKVAESNKLFGVTVFGSCLDAFFGLTATGLHRILKTSMEKVQVPVTSQSSAQTARELKHS
;
A
#
# COMPACT_ATOMS: atom_id res chain seq x y z
N MET A 1 -31.80 -25.93 -3.30
CA MET A 1 -31.44 -24.92 -4.32
C MET A 1 -31.09 -23.63 -3.58
N PRO A 2 -29.84 -23.14 -3.58
CA PRO A 2 -29.53 -21.93 -2.83
C PRO A 2 -30.08 -20.70 -3.56
N GLN A 3 -30.81 -19.85 -2.84
CA GLN A 3 -31.44 -18.62 -3.31
C GLN A 3 -30.40 -17.50 -3.51
N TRP A 4 -29.85 -17.38 -4.72
CA TRP A 4 -28.95 -16.28 -5.12
C TRP A 4 -29.61 -15.28 -6.10
N GLU A 5 -30.90 -15.45 -6.42
CA GLU A 5 -31.58 -14.78 -7.54
C GLU A 5 -31.77 -13.25 -7.41
N HIS A 6 -31.30 -12.62 -6.34
CA HIS A 6 -31.26 -11.16 -6.20
C HIS A 6 -29.85 -10.57 -6.34
N MET A 7 -29.04 -11.10 -7.27
CA MET A 7 -27.81 -10.43 -7.69
C MET A 7 -28.08 -9.47 -8.85
N ASN A 8 -27.71 -8.20 -8.66
CA ASN A 8 -27.69 -7.21 -9.75
C ASN A 8 -26.82 -7.77 -10.90
N ARG A 9 -27.30 -7.75 -12.16
CA ARG A 9 -26.72 -8.46 -13.34
C ARG A 9 -25.21 -8.26 -13.58
N ARG A 10 -24.58 -7.28 -12.93
CA ARG A 10 -23.14 -6.96 -13.00
C ARG A 10 -22.30 -7.59 -11.89
N ARG A 11 -22.90 -8.24 -10.90
CA ARG A 11 -22.20 -8.89 -9.78
C ARG A 11 -22.29 -10.40 -9.95
N LYS A 12 -21.19 -11.10 -9.70
CA LYS A 12 -21.12 -12.57 -9.72
C LYS A 12 -20.38 -13.02 -8.45
N PHE A 13 -20.83 -14.13 -7.87
CA PHE A 13 -20.06 -14.82 -6.85
C PHE A 13 -18.87 -15.53 -7.50
N LEU A 14 -17.69 -15.38 -6.93
CA LEU A 14 -16.46 -15.98 -7.42
C LEU A 14 -15.91 -16.88 -6.32
N LEU A 15 -15.93 -18.19 -6.57
CA LEU A 15 -15.23 -19.16 -5.72
C LEU A 15 -13.88 -19.46 -6.39
N ALA A 16 -12.82 -18.88 -5.86
CA ALA A 16 -11.50 -18.95 -6.47
C ALA A 16 -10.41 -19.17 -5.44
N SER A 17 -9.33 -19.84 -5.86
CA SER A 17 -8.11 -19.98 -5.09
C SER A 17 -7.18 -18.80 -5.36
N VAL A 18 -6.61 -18.22 -4.31
CA VAL A 18 -5.59 -17.17 -4.45
C VAL A 18 -4.27 -17.81 -4.86
N LEU A 19 -3.69 -17.36 -5.97
CA LEU A 19 -2.43 -17.87 -6.50
C LEU A 19 -1.24 -16.97 -6.19
N ALA A 20 -1.42 -15.65 -6.29
CA ALA A 20 -0.33 -14.70 -6.07
C ALA A 20 -0.83 -13.31 -5.67
N LEU A 21 0.01 -12.60 -4.93
CA LEU A 21 -0.09 -11.14 -4.76
C LEU A 21 0.48 -10.46 -6.01
N GLN A 22 -0.21 -9.43 -6.51
CA GLN A 22 0.18 -8.75 -7.76
C GLN A 22 0.96 -7.45 -7.52
N ASN A 23 0.82 -6.82 -6.36
CA ASN A 23 1.44 -5.53 -6.07
C ASN A 23 2.39 -5.63 -4.88
N SER A 24 3.46 -4.83 -4.90
CA SER A 24 4.37 -4.64 -3.77
C SER A 24 3.76 -3.78 -2.64
N SER A 25 2.77 -2.95 -2.96
CA SER A 25 2.06 -2.11 -1.99
C SER A 25 0.60 -2.55 -1.85
N PHE A 26 0.22 -2.90 -0.61
CA PHE A 26 -1.12 -3.39 -0.24
C PHE A 26 -1.91 -2.43 0.66
N ILE A 27 -1.35 -1.24 0.94
CA ILE A 27 -1.98 -0.17 1.72
C ILE A 27 -1.79 1.17 1.04
N TYR A 28 -2.71 2.11 1.28
CA TYR A 28 -2.58 3.49 0.82
C TYR A 28 -3.13 4.48 1.83
N PRO A 29 -2.55 5.70 1.92
CA PRO A 29 -3.07 6.73 2.80
C PRO A 29 -4.41 7.24 2.27
N SER A 30 -5.37 7.44 3.18
CA SER A 30 -6.75 7.75 2.85
C SER A 30 -7.31 8.87 3.72
N CYS A 31 -8.35 9.53 3.21
CA CYS A 31 -9.05 10.59 3.92
C CYS A 31 -10.00 9.99 4.95
N GLN A 32 -9.96 10.50 6.18
CA GLN A 32 -10.91 10.16 7.25
C GLN A 32 -12.37 10.46 6.88
N LYS A 33 -12.61 11.51 6.09
CA LYS A 33 -13.96 11.97 5.77
C LYS A 33 -14.59 11.24 4.59
N CYS A 34 -13.83 11.05 3.51
CA CYS A 34 -14.38 10.52 2.24
C CYS A 34 -13.69 9.24 1.74
N PHE A 35 -12.79 8.66 2.54
CA PHE A 35 -12.05 7.42 2.27
C PHE A 35 -11.23 7.40 0.97
N SER A 36 -11.14 8.52 0.29
CA SER A 36 -10.38 8.64 -0.95
C SER A 36 -8.90 8.74 -0.65
N ARG A 37 -8.07 8.33 -1.61
CA ARG A 37 -6.61 8.43 -1.49
C ARG A 37 -6.22 9.88 -1.24
N ILE A 38 -5.33 10.11 -0.27
CA ILE A 38 -4.79 11.44 0.03
C ILE A 38 -3.35 11.54 -0.48
N ILE A 39 -2.93 12.77 -0.73
CA ILE A 39 -1.56 13.11 -1.11
C ILE A 39 -0.83 13.50 0.17
N LEU A 40 0.32 12.88 0.43
CA LEU A 40 1.22 13.23 1.53
C LEU A 40 2.37 14.06 0.96
N VAL A 41 2.53 15.28 1.46
CA VAL A 41 3.61 16.19 1.04
C VAL A 41 4.33 16.67 2.30
N SER A 42 5.57 16.22 2.47
CA SER A 42 6.39 16.51 3.66
C SER A 42 5.64 16.17 4.96
N LYS A 43 5.21 17.19 5.72
CA LYS A 43 4.47 17.02 6.99
C LYS A 43 2.95 17.15 6.84
N ARG A 44 2.44 17.48 5.65
CA ARG A 44 1.01 17.75 5.40
C ARG A 44 0.35 16.64 4.59
N SER A 45 -0.94 16.48 4.80
CA SER A 45 -1.82 15.66 3.97
C SER A 45 -2.88 16.53 3.30
N ASN A 46 -3.24 16.20 2.06
CA ASN A 46 -4.31 16.84 1.30
C ASN A 46 -5.20 15.79 0.63
N CYS A 47 -6.52 15.95 0.77
CA CYS A 47 -7.48 15.15 0.04
C CYS A 47 -7.94 15.88 -1.22
N PRO A 48 -7.63 15.38 -2.42
CA PRO A 48 -8.03 16.03 -3.67
C PRO A 48 -9.54 15.96 -3.91
N LYS A 49 -10.25 15.03 -3.25
CA LYS A 49 -11.70 14.85 -3.45
C LYS A 49 -12.56 15.80 -2.63
N CYS A 50 -12.23 16.00 -1.34
CA CYS A 50 -13.06 16.79 -0.43
C CYS A 50 -12.31 17.97 0.21
N GLY A 51 -11.11 18.29 -0.26
CA GLY A 51 -10.30 19.42 0.20
C GLY A 51 -9.78 19.32 1.63
N SER A 52 -9.99 18.19 2.32
CA SER A 52 -9.56 18.04 3.71
C SER A 52 -8.03 18.01 3.80
N THR A 53 -7.49 18.82 4.70
CA THR A 53 -6.06 18.91 4.99
C THR A 53 -5.78 18.39 6.40
N GLY A 54 -4.54 17.99 6.64
CA GLY A 54 -4.09 17.58 7.97
C GLY A 54 -2.59 17.38 8.05
N GLU A 55 -2.13 16.77 9.13
CA GLU A 55 -0.75 16.31 9.26
C GLU A 55 -0.57 14.95 8.56
N ALA A 56 0.60 14.70 8.00
CA ALA A 56 0.94 13.44 7.34
C ALA A 56 1.04 12.28 8.34
N GLU A 57 1.47 12.56 9.57
CA GLU A 57 1.59 11.57 10.65
C GLU A 57 0.22 11.04 11.11
N ASN A 58 -0.83 11.85 10.97
CA ASN A 58 -2.20 11.50 11.33
C ASN A 58 -2.98 10.83 10.19
N ALA A 59 -2.31 10.55 9.07
CA ALA A 59 -2.95 9.87 7.94
C ALA A 59 -3.37 8.45 8.33
N ILE A 60 -4.61 8.08 8.02
CA ILE A 60 -5.04 6.69 8.10
C ILE A 60 -4.79 5.96 6.80
N TYR A 61 -4.62 4.66 6.91
CA TYR A 61 -4.38 3.78 5.78
C TYR A 61 -5.57 2.87 5.54
N ARG A 62 -5.76 2.49 4.28
CA ARG A 62 -6.74 1.49 3.84
C ARG A 62 -6.05 0.43 3.01
N TYR A 63 -6.53 -0.80 3.12
CA TYR A 63 -6.04 -1.89 2.29
C TYR A 63 -6.46 -1.72 0.82
N LYS A 64 -5.55 -2.12 -0.07
CA LYS A 64 -5.74 -2.34 -1.51
C LYS A 64 -4.95 -3.59 -1.87
N LEU A 65 -5.58 -4.75 -1.79
CA LEU A 65 -4.93 -6.02 -2.06
C LEU A 65 -5.25 -6.47 -3.48
N SER A 66 -4.25 -6.51 -4.34
CA SER A 66 -4.41 -6.99 -5.72
C SER A 66 -3.92 -8.43 -5.82
N LEU A 67 -4.80 -9.31 -6.27
CA LEU A 67 -4.66 -10.76 -6.25
C LEU A 67 -4.79 -11.33 -7.66
N LYS A 68 -3.98 -12.35 -7.94
CA LYS A 68 -4.22 -13.28 -9.04
C LYS A 68 -4.91 -14.50 -8.46
N VAL A 69 -6.08 -14.83 -8.99
CA VAL A 69 -6.92 -15.93 -8.50
C VAL A 69 -7.28 -16.87 -9.64
N ALA A 70 -7.61 -18.12 -9.31
CA ALA A 70 -8.08 -19.12 -10.27
C ALA A 70 -9.46 -19.66 -9.88
N GLU A 71 -10.38 -19.66 -10.85
CA GLU A 71 -11.64 -20.40 -10.79
C GLU A 71 -11.60 -21.45 -11.92
N SER A 72 -11.55 -22.72 -11.54
CA SER A 72 -11.33 -23.85 -12.46
C SER A 72 -10.07 -23.64 -13.32
N ASN A 73 -10.20 -23.50 -14.64
CA ASN A 73 -9.09 -23.33 -15.58
C ASN A 73 -8.89 -21.87 -16.02
N LYS A 74 -9.51 -20.91 -15.32
CA LYS A 74 -9.47 -19.48 -15.68
C LYS A 74 -8.77 -18.68 -14.61
N LEU A 75 -7.94 -17.74 -15.06
CA LEU A 75 -7.20 -16.81 -14.20
C LEU A 75 -7.86 -15.44 -14.21
N PHE A 76 -7.95 -14.81 -13.04
CA PHE A 76 -8.54 -13.50 -12.86
C PHE A 76 -7.62 -12.59 -12.03
N GLY A 77 -7.63 -11.31 -12.36
CA GLY A 77 -7.10 -10.25 -11.49
C GLY A 77 -8.23 -9.66 -10.65
N VAL A 78 -8.12 -9.73 -9.33
CA VAL A 78 -9.11 -9.19 -8.38
C VAL A 78 -8.43 -8.20 -7.45
N THR A 79 -9.06 -7.07 -7.17
CA THR A 79 -8.60 -6.14 -6.13
C THR A 79 -9.64 -6.01 -5.04
N VAL A 80 -9.23 -6.28 -3.80
CA VAL A 80 -10.04 -6.14 -2.59
C VAL A 80 -9.63 -4.88 -1.84
N PHE A 81 -10.60 -4.10 -1.37
CA PHE A 81 -10.36 -2.80 -0.76
C PHE A 81 -10.99 -2.68 0.63
N GLY A 82 -10.37 -1.88 1.48
CA GLY A 82 -10.97 -1.41 2.72
C GLY A 82 -10.86 -2.40 3.88
N SER A 83 -11.69 -2.17 4.90
CA SER A 83 -11.63 -2.85 6.20
C SER A 83 -12.13 -4.29 6.19
N CYS A 84 -12.72 -4.78 5.10
CA CYS A 84 -13.06 -6.20 5.00
C CYS A 84 -11.82 -7.10 5.11
N LEU A 85 -10.63 -6.57 4.81
CA LEU A 85 -9.35 -7.25 4.96
C LEU A 85 -8.80 -7.24 6.39
N ASP A 86 -9.37 -6.44 7.30
CA ASP A 86 -8.91 -6.36 8.70
C ASP A 86 -9.06 -7.72 9.38
N ALA A 87 -10.17 -8.44 9.13
CA ALA A 87 -10.40 -9.79 9.67
C ALA A 87 -9.44 -10.84 9.10
N PHE A 88 -9.01 -10.68 7.84
CA PHE A 88 -8.07 -11.60 7.20
C PHE A 88 -6.63 -11.39 7.67
N PHE A 89 -6.22 -10.13 7.86
CA PHE A 89 -4.88 -9.82 8.35
C PHE A 89 -4.77 -9.85 9.88
N GLY A 90 -5.89 -9.76 10.60
CA GLY A 90 -5.92 -9.65 12.06
C GLY A 90 -5.57 -8.26 12.59
N LEU A 91 -5.43 -7.26 11.70
CA LEU A 91 -5.13 -5.88 12.08
C LEU A 91 -5.61 -4.89 11.02
N THR A 92 -5.84 -3.64 11.45
CA THR A 92 -6.20 -2.54 10.54
C THR A 92 -5.04 -2.17 9.64
N ALA A 93 -5.33 -1.64 8.45
CA ALA A 93 -4.30 -1.15 7.53
C ALA A 93 -3.39 -0.06 8.15
N THR A 94 -3.95 0.81 9.00
CA THR A 94 -3.18 1.79 9.78
C THR A 94 -2.27 1.11 10.80
N GLY A 95 -2.76 0.08 11.47
CA GLY A 95 -1.95 -0.75 12.37
C GLY A 95 -0.77 -1.38 11.65
N LEU A 96 -1.01 -1.93 10.45
CA LEU A 96 0.01 -2.59 9.64
C LEU A 96 1.06 -1.57 9.18
N HIS A 97 0.62 -0.41 8.70
CA HIS A 97 1.51 0.69 8.34
C HIS A 97 2.45 1.06 9.50
N ARG A 98 1.91 1.20 10.71
CA ARG A 98 2.70 1.55 11.90
C ARG A 98 3.78 0.51 12.18
N ILE A 99 3.43 -0.78 12.13
CA ILE A 99 4.38 -1.87 12.33
C ILE A 99 5.47 -1.84 11.25
N LEU A 100 5.09 -1.72 9.99
CA LEU A 100 6.05 -1.68 8.87
C LEU A 100 6.99 -0.49 9.00
N LYS A 101 6.47 0.72 9.26
CA LYS A 101 7.28 1.92 9.46
C LYS A 101 8.31 1.71 10.58
N THR A 102 7.88 1.23 11.75
CA THR A 102 8.78 0.99 12.89
C THR A 102 9.79 -0.14 12.61
N SER A 103 9.39 -1.18 11.87
CA SER A 103 10.31 -2.27 11.52
C SER A 103 11.40 -1.82 10.55
N MET A 104 11.07 -0.96 9.59
CA MET A 104 12.02 -0.42 8.62
C MET A 104 12.96 0.62 9.26
N GLU A 105 12.46 1.42 10.21
CA GLU A 105 13.29 2.35 11.00
C GLU A 105 14.33 1.62 11.87
N LYS A 106 14.09 0.36 12.24
CA LYS A 106 15.03 -0.47 12.99
C LYS A 106 16.09 -1.16 12.13
N VAL A 107 15.94 -1.16 10.80
CA VAL A 107 16.96 -1.66 9.86
C VAL A 107 17.90 -0.50 9.50
N GLN A 108 18.60 0.01 10.51
CA GLN A 108 19.74 0.88 10.27
C GLN A 108 20.94 -0.03 10.00
N VAL A 109 21.09 -0.41 8.73
CA VAL A 109 22.30 -1.06 8.22
C VAL A 109 23.48 -0.13 8.55
N PRO A 110 24.60 -0.60 9.12
CA PRO A 110 25.74 0.27 9.41
C PRO A 110 26.21 0.86 8.10
N VAL A 111 26.17 2.19 7.98
CA VAL A 111 26.84 2.90 6.89
C VAL A 111 28.33 2.72 7.12
N THR A 112 28.94 1.76 6.43
CA THR A 112 30.39 1.66 6.34
C THR A 112 30.86 2.89 5.56
N SER A 113 31.35 3.88 6.29
CA SER A 113 32.06 5.03 5.73
C SER A 113 33.30 4.54 4.99
N GLN A 114 33.21 4.40 3.66
CA GLN A 114 34.39 4.26 2.83
C GLN A 114 35.03 5.63 2.66
N SER A 115 36.05 5.87 3.49
CA SER A 115 37.15 6.77 3.17
C SER A 115 37.75 6.34 1.83
N SER A 116 37.81 7.25 0.87
CA SER A 116 38.78 7.17 -0.22
C SER A 116 39.44 8.52 -0.36
N ALA A 117 40.65 8.59 0.21
CA ALA A 117 41.66 9.55 -0.19
C ALA A 117 41.98 9.31 -1.67
N GLN A 118 41.91 10.35 -2.49
CA GLN A 118 42.57 10.39 -3.79
C GLN A 118 43.53 11.58 -3.81
N THR A 119 44.80 11.24 -3.66
CA THR A 119 45.95 12.10 -3.92
C THR A 119 46.37 11.97 -5.39
N ALA A 120 46.78 13.11 -5.95
CA ALA A 120 47.79 13.31 -7.01
C ALA A 120 47.34 13.71 -8.44
N ARG A 121 47.55 15.02 -8.69
CA ARG A 121 48.47 15.62 -9.68
C ARG A 121 48.01 15.96 -11.11
N GLU A 122 48.29 17.25 -11.40
CA GLU A 122 48.78 17.87 -12.65
C GLU A 122 47.82 18.21 -13.80
N LEU A 123 47.64 19.53 -14.01
CA LEU A 123 48.06 20.30 -15.20
C LEU A 123 47.17 21.55 -15.34
N LYS A 124 47.68 22.73 -14.94
CA LYS A 124 47.27 24.01 -15.53
C LYS A 124 48.48 24.92 -15.68
N HIS A 125 48.98 24.95 -16.92
CA HIS A 125 49.51 26.16 -17.52
C HIS A 125 48.39 27.21 -17.56
N SER A 126 48.61 28.37 -16.93
CA SER A 126 48.70 29.68 -17.59
C SER A 126 48.89 30.77 -16.55
#